data_AF-A0A2V2DBA3-F1
#
_entry.id   AF-A0A2V2DBA3-F1
#
_cell.length_a   1.000
_cell.length_b   1.000
_cell.length_c   1.000
_cell.angle_alpha   90.00
_cell.angle_beta   90.00
_cell.angle_gamma   90.00
#
_symmetry.space_group_name_H-M   'P 1'
#
loop_
_entity.id
_entity.type
_entity.pdbx_description
1 polymer ?
#
loop_
_entity_poly.entity_id
_entity_poly.type
_entity_poly.pdbx_seq_one_letter_code
_entity_poly.pdbx_strand_id
1 'polypeptide(L)'
;LSAAAVLIPYLLLTEDFSAVVLDAHTVVLVLVVGIVHSGLAYALYFGNVNKLPAQSVAVLSYIDPVSSLFFSALLLHERLTAFGLLGAVLIFGSALVSELGGKKTTA
;
A
#
# COMPACT_ATOMS: atom_id res chain seq x y z
N LEU A 1 8.85 8.23 10.34
CA LEU A 1 9.96 9.13 10.79
C LEU A 1 11.07 9.23 9.75
N SER A 2 11.60 8.11 9.24
CA SER A 2 12.60 8.10 8.14
C SER A 2 12.13 8.87 6.90
N ALA A 3 10.92 8.61 6.42
CA ALA A 3 10.35 9.33 5.26
C ALA A 3 10.31 10.86 5.48
N ALA A 4 9.83 11.31 6.65
CA ALA A 4 9.80 12.73 6.99
C ALA A 4 11.20 13.35 7.08
N ALA A 5 12.16 12.64 7.68
CA ALA A 5 13.55 13.11 7.77
C ALA A 5 14.20 13.31 6.39
N VAL A 6 13.81 12.50 5.40
CA VAL A 6 14.29 12.64 4.01
C VAL A 6 13.52 13.74 3.26
N LEU A 7 12.20 13.79 3.41
CA LEU A 7 11.34 14.74 2.69
C LEU A 7 11.45 16.17 3.21
N ILE A 8 11.63 16.39 4.52
CA ILE A 8 11.74 17.74 5.10
C ILE A 8 12.85 18.58 4.42
N PRO A 9 14.11 18.12 4.32
CA PRO A 9 15.15 18.90 3.65
C PRO A 9 14.87 19.09 2.17
N TYR A 10 14.29 18.10 1.49
CA TYR A 10 13.91 18.23 0.08
C TYR A 10 12.83 19.29 -0.14
N LEU A 11 11.77 19.27 0.67
CA LEU A 11 10.67 20.23 0.60
C LEU A 11 11.16 21.65 0.90
N LEU A 12 12.03 21.82 1.90
CA LEU A 12 12.60 23.12 2.26
C LEU A 12 13.44 23.74 1.14
N LEU A 13 14.04 22.92 0.27
CA LEU A 13 14.92 23.38 -0.80
C LEU A 13 14.20 23.57 -2.14
N THR A 14 13.06 22.90 -2.36
CA THR A 14 12.47 22.75 -3.71
C THR A 14 11.06 23.30 -3.82
N GLU A 15 10.30 23.35 -2.73
CA GLU A 15 8.89 23.74 -2.76
C GLU A 15 8.71 25.17 -2.23
N ASP A 16 7.80 25.91 -2.87
CA ASP A 16 7.38 27.23 -2.39
C ASP A 16 6.19 27.07 -1.43
N PHE A 17 6.46 27.29 -0.15
CA PHE A 17 5.45 27.15 0.92
C PHE A 17 4.32 28.18 0.81
N SER A 18 4.47 29.23 -0.02
CA SER A 18 3.43 30.24 -0.24
C SER A 18 2.19 29.69 -0.94
N ALA A 19 2.31 28.56 -1.66
CA ALA A 19 1.21 27.88 -2.32
C ALA A 19 0.47 26.86 -1.44
N VAL A 20 0.94 26.65 -0.20
CA VAL A 20 0.33 25.67 0.72
C VAL A 20 -0.97 26.23 1.28
N VAL A 21 -2.08 25.77 0.72
CA VAL A 21 -3.42 26.03 1.24
C VAL A 21 -3.81 24.89 2.17
N LEU A 22 -3.76 25.15 3.48
CA LEU A 22 -4.28 24.24 4.49
C LEU A 22 -5.81 24.36 4.54
N ASP A 23 -6.47 23.70 3.60
CA ASP A 23 -7.91 23.55 3.61
C ASP A 23 -8.36 22.44 4.56
N ALA A 24 -9.50 22.64 5.23
CA ALA A 24 -10.05 21.66 6.17
C ALA A 24 -10.32 20.31 5.50
N HIS A 25 -10.72 20.30 4.23
CA HIS A 25 -10.93 19.08 3.46
C HIS A 25 -9.61 18.31 3.27
N THR A 26 -8.54 19.01 2.87
CA THR A 26 -7.21 18.42 2.69
C THR A 26 -6.69 17.81 4.00
N VAL A 27 -6.84 18.52 5.11
CA VAL A 27 -6.42 18.03 6.44
C VAL A 27 -7.21 16.77 6.81
N VAL A 28 -8.52 16.75 6.60
CA VAL A 28 -9.35 15.58 6.88
C VAL A 28 -8.94 14.39 6.00
N LEU A 29 -8.72 14.59 4.70
CA LEU A 29 -8.26 13.52 3.81
C LEU A 29 -6.91 12.93 4.25
N VAL A 30 -5.94 13.78 4.61
CA VAL A 30 -4.63 13.34 5.11
C VAL A 30 -4.78 12.56 6.42
N LEU A 31 -5.64 13.01 7.34
CA LEU A 31 -5.92 12.29 8.59
C LEU A 31 -6.58 10.94 8.33
N VAL A 32 -7.52 10.85 7.40
CA VAL A 32 -8.17 9.58 7.03
C VAL A 32 -7.14 8.60 6.48
N VAL A 33 -6.27 9.02 5.55
CA VAL A 33 -5.20 8.17 5.01
C VAL A 33 -4.22 7.76 6.13
N GLY A 34 -3.80 8.68 6.98
CA GLY A 34 -2.86 8.39 8.06
C GLY A 34 -3.44 7.43 9.10
N ILE A 35 -4.65 7.69 9.60
CA ILE A 35 -5.27 6.97 10.71
C ILE A 35 -5.93 5.69 10.22
N VAL A 36 -6.78 5.76 9.20
CA VAL A 36 -7.61 4.63 8.77
C VAL A 36 -6.80 3.67 7.90
N HIS A 37 -6.08 4.18 6.90
CA HIS A 37 -5.33 3.31 5.99
C HIS A 37 -4.06 2.75 6.63
N SER A 38 -3.30 3.58 7.33
CA SER A 38 -1.99 3.17 7.90
C SER A 38 -2.06 2.84 9.39
N GLY A 39 -2.66 3.71 10.20
CA GLY A 39 -2.71 3.57 11.66
C GLY A 39 -3.48 2.33 12.11
N LEU A 40 -4.69 2.13 11.61
CA LEU A 40 -5.54 0.97 11.94
C LEU A 40 -4.91 -0.33 11.42
N ALA A 41 -4.39 -0.33 10.20
CA ALA A 41 -3.70 -1.49 9.63
C ALA A 41 -2.52 -1.91 10.50
N TYR A 42 -1.67 -0.97 10.92
CA TYR A 42 -0.56 -1.27 11.83
C TYR A 42 -1.02 -1.66 13.23
N ALA A 43 -2.07 -1.03 13.78
CA ALA A 43 -2.61 -1.42 15.08
C ALA A 43 -3.12 -2.87 15.08
N LEU A 44 -3.82 -3.28 14.01
CA LEU A 44 -4.26 -4.66 13.82
C LEU A 44 -3.08 -5.61 13.59
N TYR A 45 -2.09 -5.21 12.81
CA TYR A 45 -0.89 -6.00 12.52
C TYR A 45 -0.04 -6.24 13.78
N PHE A 46 0.37 -5.17 14.46
CA PHE A 46 1.22 -5.28 15.66
C PHE A 46 0.45 -5.81 16.87
N GLY A 47 -0.85 -5.50 16.98
CA GLY A 47 -1.72 -6.05 18.03
C GLY A 47 -1.89 -7.57 17.93
N ASN A 48 -1.74 -8.14 16.73
CA ASN A 48 -1.86 -9.57 16.48
C ASN A 48 -0.55 -10.23 16.05
N VAL A 49 0.60 -9.55 16.19
CA VAL A 49 1.91 -10.07 15.73
C VAL A 49 2.31 -11.36 16.44
N ASN A 50 1.76 -11.63 17.62
CA ASN A 50 1.96 -12.86 18.39
C ASN A 50 0.94 -13.98 18.06
N LYS A 51 -0.07 -13.73 17.21
CA LYS A 51 -1.18 -14.65 16.93
C LYS A 51 -1.47 -14.90 15.46
N LEU A 52 -0.94 -14.07 14.54
CA LEU A 52 -1.15 -14.24 13.10
C LEU A 52 0.09 -14.82 12.43
N PRO A 53 -0.03 -15.94 11.68
CA PRO A 53 1.06 -16.43 10.84
C PRO A 53 1.35 -15.40 9.74
N ALA A 54 2.64 -15.11 9.51
CA ALA A 54 3.12 -14.11 8.54
C ALA A 54 2.52 -14.28 7.12
N GLN A 55 2.11 -15.49 6.76
CA GLN A 55 1.44 -15.81 5.50
C GLN A 55 0.08 -15.12 5.33
N SER A 56 -0.75 -14.99 6.37
CA SER A 56 -2.05 -14.31 6.26
C SER A 56 -1.89 -12.81 5.96
N VAL A 57 -0.84 -12.19 6.49
CA VAL A 57 -0.53 -10.78 6.19
C VAL A 57 0.00 -10.63 4.76
N ALA A 58 0.81 -11.58 4.28
CA ALA A 58 1.27 -11.58 2.89
C ALA A 58 0.09 -11.64 1.91
N VAL A 59 -0.93 -12.47 2.18
CA VAL A 59 -2.15 -12.55 1.36
C VAL A 59 -2.93 -11.23 1.37
N LEU A 60 -3.12 -10.62 2.54
CA LEU A 60 -3.76 -9.30 2.61
C LEU A 60 -2.96 -8.24 1.84
N SER A 61 -1.63 -8.32 1.85
CA SER A 61 -0.78 -7.39 1.12
C SER A 61 -0.88 -7.55 -0.40
N TYR A 62 -1.25 -8.74 -0.89
CA TYR A 62 -1.54 -8.96 -2.32
C TYR A 62 -2.90 -8.40 -2.74
N ILE A 63 -3.85 -8.20 -1.82
CA ILE A 63 -5.15 -7.58 -2.15
C ILE A 63 -4.95 -6.12 -2.60
N ASP A 64 -3.91 -5.45 -2.10
CA ASP A 64 -3.63 -4.04 -2.37
C ASP A 64 -3.33 -3.76 -3.86
N PRO A 65 -2.32 -4.41 -4.51
CA PRO A 65 -2.08 -4.23 -5.94
C PRO A 65 -3.23 -4.76 -6.82
N VAL A 66 -3.96 -5.79 -6.38
CA VAL A 66 -5.08 -6.37 -7.13
C VAL A 66 -6.27 -5.43 -7.17
N SER A 67 -6.62 -4.86 -6.02
CA SER A 67 -7.68 -3.86 -5.90
C SER A 67 -7.28 -2.60 -6.64
N SER A 68 -6.02 -2.17 -6.54
CA SER A 68 -5.48 -1.04 -7.30
C SER A 68 -5.62 -1.24 -8.81
N LEU A 69 -5.29 -2.42 -9.34
CA LEU A 69 -5.45 -2.74 -10.76
C LEU A 69 -6.93 -2.73 -11.19
N PHE A 70 -7.80 -3.33 -10.38
CA PHE A 70 -9.24 -3.37 -10.62
C PHE A 70 -9.86 -1.98 -10.63
N PHE A 71 -9.57 -1.16 -9.62
CA PHE A 71 -10.07 0.21 -9.53
C PHE A 71 -9.44 1.14 -10.57
N SER A 72 -8.18 0.93 -10.96
CA SER A 72 -7.56 1.69 -12.06
C SER A 72 -8.26 1.40 -13.39
N ALA A 73 -8.55 0.12 -13.68
CA ALA A 73 -9.29 -0.25 -14.89
C ALA A 73 -10.74 0.25 -14.87
N LEU A 74 -11.41 0.18 -13.70
CA LEU A 74 -12.84 0.49 -13.57
C LEU A 74 -13.15 1.98 -13.41
N LEU A 75 -12.39 2.71 -12.59
CA LEU A 75 -12.64 4.13 -12.29
C LEU A 75 -11.91 5.04 -13.28
N LEU A 76 -10.64 4.76 -13.58
CA LEU A 76 -9.82 5.59 -14.46
C LEU A 76 -10.01 5.24 -15.95
N HIS A 77 -10.65 4.11 -16.28
CA HIS A 77 -10.83 3.62 -17.66
C HIS A 77 -9.51 3.49 -18.44
N GLU A 78 -8.39 3.35 -17.74
CA GLU A 78 -7.08 3.26 -18.37
C GLU A 78 -6.95 1.93 -19.11
N ARG A 79 -6.48 2.01 -20.36
CA ARG A 79 -6.15 0.82 -21.14
C ARG A 79 -4.91 0.18 -20.51
N LEU A 80 -5.11 -0.98 -19.88
CA LEU A 80 -4.04 -1.86 -19.43
C LEU A 80 -3.10 -2.15 -20.61
N THR A 81 -1.95 -1.48 -20.62
CA THR A 81 -0.90 -1.70 -21.61
C THR A 81 -0.31 -3.10 -21.43
N ALA A 82 0.36 -3.63 -22.46
CA ALA A 82 0.99 -4.95 -22.38
C ALA A 82 1.94 -5.08 -21.17
N PHE A 83 2.61 -4.00 -20.78
CA PHE A 83 3.45 -3.95 -19.58
C PHE A 83 2.64 -3.99 -18.28
N GLY A 84 1.49 -3.32 -18.22
CA GLY A 84 0.58 -3.42 -17.08
C GLY A 84 0.04 -4.83 -16.88
N LEU A 85 -0.26 -5.53 -17.98
CA LEU A 85 -0.69 -6.94 -17.93
C LEU A 85 0.43 -7.86 -17.45
N LEU A 86 1.66 -7.66 -17.93
CA LEU A 86 2.85 -8.39 -17.46
C LEU A 86 3.09 -8.17 -15.96
N GLY A 87 2.99 -6.92 -15.49
CA GLY A 87 3.11 -6.57 -14.07
C GLY A 87 2.04 -7.28 -13.22
N ALA A 88 0.79 -7.26 -13.69
CA ALA A 88 -0.30 -7.98 -13.03
C ALA A 88 0.01 -9.48 -12.90
N VAL A 89 0.39 -10.14 -14.00
CA VAL A 89 0.74 -11.57 -14.01
C VAL A 89 1.89 -11.86 -13.03
N LEU A 90 2.90 -10.99 -12.94
CA LEU A 90 4.01 -11.15 -12.01
C LEU A 90 3.54 -11.07 -10.54
N ILE A 91 2.70 -10.08 -10.20
CA ILE A 91 2.18 -9.89 -8.85
C ILE A 91 1.31 -11.10 -8.45
N PHE A 92 0.31 -11.45 -9.26
CA PHE A 92 -0.55 -12.60 -9.01
C PHE A 92 0.23 -13.93 -8.99
N GLY A 93 1.19 -14.10 -9.92
CA GLY A 93 2.04 -15.28 -9.99
C GLY A 93 2.90 -15.44 -8.74
N SER A 94 3.51 -14.36 -8.25
CA SER A 94 4.28 -14.37 -7.01
C SER A 94 3.42 -14.71 -5.79
N ALA A 95 2.20 -14.19 -5.73
CA ALA A 95 1.24 -14.49 -4.67
C ALA A 95 0.88 -15.98 -4.63
N LEU A 96 0.56 -16.56 -5.80
CA LEU A 96 0.25 -17.98 -5.93
C LEU A 96 1.45 -18.87 -5.54
N VAL A 97 2.67 -18.52 -5.97
CA VAL A 97 3.88 -19.26 -5.61
C VAL A 97 4.17 -19.16 -4.11
N SER A 98 3.97 -18.00 -3.49
CA SER A 98 4.16 -17.80 -2.05
C SER A 98 3.17 -18.63 -1.21
N GLU A 99 1.92 -18.73 -1.64
CA GLU A 99 0.88 -19.57 -1.02
C GLU A 99 1.19 -21.08 -1.18
N LEU A 100 1.49 -21.52 -2.39
CA LEU A 100 1.73 -22.93 -2.69
C LEU A 100 3.07 -23.44 -2.12
N GLY A 101 4.08 -22.57 -2.05
CA GLY A 101 5.39 -22.87 -1.46
C GLY A 101 5.40 -22.86 0.08
N GLY A 102 4.43 -22.20 0.72
CA GLY A 102 4.27 -22.13 2.18
C GLY A 102 3.86 -23.44 2.85
N LYS A 103 3.45 -24.46 2.09
CA LYS A 103 3.01 -25.78 2.57
C LYS A 103 4.15 -26.76 2.90
N LYS A 104 5.35 -26.26 3.23
CA LYS A 104 6.51 -27.08 3.63
C LYS A 104 7.24 -26.46 4.82
N THR A 105 6.69 -26.56 6.04
CA THR A 105 7.45 -26.97 7.23
C THR A 105 6.51 -27.05 8.44
N THR A 106 6.12 -28.27 8.79
CA THR A 106 5.77 -28.67 10.15
C THR A 106 5.93 -30.18 10.14
N ALA A 107 7.19 -30.59 10.24
CA ALA A 107 7.56 -31.91 10.73
C ALA A 107 7.60 -31.86 12.25
#